data_AF-A0A1Z9GQZ3-F1
#
_entry.id   AF-A0A1Z9GQZ3-F1
#
_cell.length_a   1.000
_cell.length_b   1.000
_cell.length_c   1.000
_cell.angle_alpha   90.00
_cell.angle_beta   90.00
_cell.angle_gamma   90.00
#
_symmetry.space_group_name_H-M   'P 1'
#
loop_
_entity.id
_entity.type
_entity.pdbx_description
1 polymer ?
#
loop_
_entity_poly.entity_id
_entity_poly.type
_entity_poly.pdbx_seq_one_letter_code
_entity_poly.pdbx_strand_id
1 'polypeptide(L)'
;MSQMYRLIFFLMVLAGPTNAFSQERMIGFEMWSGGEIEKPSNIRYPEVDFKFGYKNRHRIKGPFDWKNPKTGETLKVYERSRFSKKSGKEIKQLWTITNKGQCLGRVFDSRKNRQITNGCKFPLGKWEAGESRTFTSDYYDKSRGRYQREKTIRIIELGKDETDCLKFKWKATQNGSSIDNNIYEYCYRRGLVRVNGKERF
;
A
#
# COMPACT_ATOMS: atom_id res chain seq x y z
N MET A 1 1.94 -32.55 71.49
CA MET A 1 3.01 -32.22 70.53
C MET A 1 2.86 -33.08 69.30
N SER A 2 2.47 -32.51 68.16
CA SER A 2 2.86 -33.02 66.83
C SER A 2 2.52 -31.97 65.79
N GLN A 3 3.54 -31.37 65.18
CA GLN A 3 3.42 -30.37 64.12
C GLN A 3 3.06 -31.07 62.81
N MET A 4 2.01 -30.59 62.14
CA MET A 4 1.67 -31.03 60.78
C MET A 4 2.39 -30.12 59.78
N TYR A 5 3.39 -30.66 59.09
CA TYR A 5 4.15 -29.94 58.06
C TYR A 5 3.24 -29.62 56.85
N ARG A 6 3.16 -28.34 56.49
CA ARG A 6 2.61 -27.85 55.22
C ARG A 6 3.56 -28.22 54.09
N LEU A 7 3.05 -28.90 53.05
CA LEU A 7 3.74 -29.05 51.78
C LEU A 7 2.99 -28.20 50.73
N ILE A 8 3.56 -27.05 50.37
CA ILE A 8 3.09 -26.21 49.25
C ILE A 8 3.94 -26.58 48.04
N PHE A 9 3.32 -27.21 47.04
CA PHE A 9 3.94 -27.43 45.73
C PHE A 9 3.87 -26.12 44.92
N PHE A 10 5.00 -25.46 44.74
CA PHE A 10 5.14 -24.35 43.80
C PHE A 10 5.36 -24.91 42.40
N LEU A 11 4.33 -24.84 41.55
CA LEU A 11 4.46 -25.18 40.12
C LEU A 11 5.11 -23.99 39.40
N MET A 12 6.42 -24.06 39.17
CA MET A 12 7.15 -23.04 38.43
C MET A 12 6.97 -23.29 36.93
N VAL A 13 5.98 -22.61 36.32
CA VAL A 13 5.78 -22.63 34.86
C VAL A 13 6.90 -21.80 34.21
N LEU A 14 7.89 -22.48 33.64
CA LEU A 14 8.91 -21.87 32.79
C LEU A 14 8.25 -21.44 31.47
N ALA A 15 7.80 -20.19 31.40
CA ALA A 15 7.46 -19.54 30.15
C ALA A 15 8.76 -19.22 29.39
N GLY A 16 9.19 -20.14 28.53
CA GLY A 16 10.24 -19.85 27.55
C GLY A 16 9.78 -18.74 26.59
N PRO A 17 10.69 -17.89 26.08
CA PRO A 17 10.32 -16.85 25.13
C PRO A 17 9.77 -17.53 23.87
N THR A 18 8.48 -17.34 23.61
CA THR A 18 7.92 -17.65 22.30
C THR A 18 8.49 -16.61 21.34
N ASN A 19 9.60 -16.97 20.68
CA ASN A 19 10.02 -16.29 19.47
C ASN A 19 8.94 -16.54 18.42
N ALA A 20 7.86 -15.74 18.46
CA ALA A 20 6.93 -15.64 17.36
C ALA A 20 7.75 -15.08 16.21
N PHE A 21 8.21 -15.97 15.32
CA PHE A 21 8.87 -15.58 14.09
C PHE A 21 7.87 -14.72 13.32
N SER A 22 8.07 -13.40 13.37
CA SER A 22 7.27 -12.46 12.60
C SER A 22 7.55 -12.78 11.14
N GLN A 23 6.50 -13.18 10.43
CA GLN A 23 6.61 -13.54 9.03
C GLN A 23 6.89 -12.26 8.23
N GLU A 24 8.14 -12.07 7.81
CA GLU A 24 8.58 -11.00 6.90
C GLU A 24 8.43 -11.48 5.44
N ARG A 25 7.97 -10.59 4.55
CA ARG A 25 7.92 -10.83 3.10
C ARG A 25 8.27 -9.56 2.34
N MET A 26 8.97 -9.71 1.22
CA MET A 26 9.14 -8.64 0.24
C MET A 26 7.84 -8.43 -0.56
N ILE A 27 7.31 -7.22 -0.54
CA ILE A 27 6.16 -6.80 -1.36
C ILE A 27 6.70 -6.12 -2.63
N GLY A 28 6.59 -6.82 -3.75
CA GLY A 28 7.02 -6.34 -5.07
C GLY A 28 6.04 -5.37 -5.74
N PHE A 29 6.54 -4.62 -6.72
CA PHE A 29 5.74 -3.72 -7.55
C PHE A 29 4.69 -4.48 -8.39
N GLU A 30 5.04 -5.71 -8.77
CA GLU A 30 4.28 -6.66 -9.58
C GLU A 30 2.93 -6.99 -8.95
N MET A 31 2.86 -6.97 -7.62
CA MET A 31 1.60 -7.13 -6.88
C MET A 31 0.63 -5.97 -7.13
N TRP A 32 1.12 -4.77 -7.40
CA TRP A 32 0.29 -3.62 -7.76
C TRP A 32 0.00 -3.58 -9.26
N SER A 33 0.99 -3.89 -10.10
CA SER A 33 0.90 -3.79 -11.56
C SER A 33 0.30 -5.00 -12.26
N GLY A 34 0.11 -6.12 -11.56
CA GLY A 34 -0.37 -7.37 -12.14
C GLY A 34 0.67 -8.11 -13.00
N GLY A 35 1.95 -7.75 -12.88
CA GLY A 35 3.05 -8.39 -13.60
C GLY A 35 3.48 -9.74 -13.02
N GLU A 36 4.40 -10.40 -13.72
CA GLU A 36 5.11 -11.57 -13.21
C GLU A 36 6.21 -11.16 -12.23
N ILE A 37 6.39 -11.90 -11.14
CA ILE A 37 7.43 -11.64 -10.16
C ILE A 37 8.72 -12.23 -10.72
N GLU A 38 9.57 -11.38 -11.25
CA GLU A 38 10.98 -11.71 -11.38
C GLU A 38 11.61 -11.56 -10.00
N LYS A 39 12.29 -12.61 -9.51
CA LYS A 39 12.85 -12.74 -8.16
C LYS A 39 13.16 -11.38 -7.50
N PRO A 40 12.63 -11.11 -6.28
CA PRO A 40 12.74 -9.81 -5.64
C PRO A 40 14.20 -9.42 -5.40
N SER A 41 14.77 -8.71 -6.36
CA SER A 41 16.13 -8.19 -6.28
C SER A 41 16.16 -6.84 -7.02
N ASN A 42 16.12 -5.79 -6.20
CA ASN A 42 16.10 -4.37 -6.52
C ASN A 42 14.77 -3.79 -7.04
N ILE A 43 14.55 -2.53 -6.70
CA ILE A 43 13.44 -1.72 -7.20
C ILE A 43 13.64 -1.48 -8.70
N ARG A 44 12.74 -2.02 -9.51
CA ARG A 44 12.73 -1.84 -10.97
C ARG A 44 11.53 -0.99 -11.40
N TYR A 45 11.63 -0.43 -12.60
CA TYR A 45 10.51 0.19 -13.30
C TYR A 45 10.17 -0.65 -14.55
N PRO A 46 9.55 -1.84 -14.40
CA PRO A 46 9.23 -2.70 -15.54
C PRO A 46 8.16 -2.07 -16.42
N GLU A 47 8.22 -2.35 -17.72
CA GLU A 47 7.12 -1.98 -18.63
C GLU A 47 5.83 -2.71 -18.26
N VAL A 48 4.72 -1.97 -18.25
CA VAL A 48 3.41 -2.46 -17.87
C VAL A 48 2.38 -1.93 -18.84
N ASP A 49 1.50 -2.82 -19.31
CA ASP A 49 0.22 -2.49 -19.92
C ASP A 49 -0.83 -3.51 -19.44
N PHE A 50 -1.41 -3.22 -18.28
CA PHE A 50 -2.23 -4.18 -17.54
C PHE A 50 -3.65 -3.65 -17.32
N LYS A 51 -4.66 -4.48 -17.56
CA LYS A 51 -6.06 -4.16 -17.26
C LYS A 51 -6.58 -5.03 -16.12
N PHE A 52 -7.38 -4.43 -15.23
CA PHE A 52 -7.88 -5.12 -14.05
C PHE A 52 -9.21 -4.57 -13.53
N GLY A 53 -9.70 -5.21 -12.47
CA GLY A 53 -10.97 -4.90 -11.82
C GLY A 53 -12.18 -5.38 -12.63
N TYR A 54 -13.37 -5.01 -12.17
CA TYR A 54 -14.60 -5.47 -12.81
C TYR A 54 -14.68 -5.06 -14.28
N LYS A 55 -14.80 -6.06 -15.16
CA LYS A 55 -14.82 -5.89 -16.63
C LYS A 55 -13.58 -5.15 -17.18
N ASN A 56 -12.42 -5.28 -16.55
CA ASN A 56 -11.15 -4.70 -17.02
C ASN A 56 -11.22 -3.19 -17.25
N ARG A 57 -12.00 -2.49 -16.42
CA ARG A 57 -12.26 -1.04 -16.54
C ARG A 57 -11.13 -0.15 -16.03
N HIS A 58 -10.16 -0.74 -15.34
CA HIS A 58 -8.95 -0.04 -14.92
C HIS A 58 -7.79 -0.47 -15.80
N ARG A 59 -6.87 0.45 -16.05
CA ARG A 59 -5.62 0.18 -16.74
C ARG A 59 -4.45 0.78 -15.98
N ILE A 60 -3.32 0.09 -15.96
CA ILE A 60 -2.01 0.62 -15.57
C ILE A 60 -1.12 0.59 -16.81
N LYS A 61 -0.45 1.70 -17.12
CA LYS A 61 0.51 1.80 -18.22
C LYS A 61 1.76 2.57 -17.79
N GLY A 62 2.93 2.15 -18.25
CA GLY A 62 4.20 2.84 -18.01
C GLY A 62 5.40 1.88 -18.04
N PRO A 63 6.58 2.32 -17.57
CA PRO A 63 6.85 3.66 -17.04
C PRO A 63 6.92 4.72 -18.15
N PHE A 64 6.79 5.99 -17.78
CA PHE A 64 7.15 7.13 -18.62
C PHE A 64 7.73 8.26 -17.76
N ASP A 65 8.53 9.12 -18.38
CA ASP A 65 9.08 10.28 -17.71
C ASP A 65 8.02 11.40 -17.67
N TRP A 66 7.77 11.93 -16.48
CA TRP A 66 6.80 12.97 -16.25
C TRP A 66 7.45 14.14 -15.49
N LYS A 67 7.41 15.32 -16.10
CA LYS A 67 7.85 16.56 -15.46
C LYS A 67 6.74 17.11 -14.57
N ASN A 68 6.98 17.14 -13.26
CA ASN A 68 6.06 17.73 -12.31
C ASN A 68 5.94 19.24 -12.59
N PRO A 69 4.76 19.76 -12.95
CA PRO A 69 4.59 21.16 -13.33
C PRO A 69 4.74 22.13 -12.15
N LYS A 70 4.87 21.63 -10.92
CA LYS A 70 5.04 22.46 -9.72
C LYS A 70 6.45 22.45 -9.15
N THR A 71 7.14 21.31 -9.16
CA THR A 71 8.51 21.22 -8.66
C THR A 71 9.55 21.33 -9.79
N GLY A 72 9.14 21.12 -11.05
CA GLY A 72 10.04 21.04 -12.19
C GLY A 72 10.81 19.72 -12.29
N GLU A 73 10.72 18.87 -11.27
CA GLU A 73 11.35 17.55 -11.19
C GLU A 73 10.79 16.59 -12.24
N THR A 74 11.66 15.80 -12.87
CA THR A 74 11.24 14.72 -13.76
C THR A 74 11.22 13.42 -12.99
N LEU A 75 10.06 12.78 -12.93
CA LEU A 75 9.83 11.51 -12.24
C LEU A 75 9.51 10.43 -13.26
N LYS A 76 10.02 9.22 -13.02
CA LYS A 76 9.55 8.03 -13.72
C LYS A 76 8.23 7.57 -13.09
N VAL A 77 7.15 7.51 -13.86
CA VAL A 77 5.80 7.25 -13.32
C VAL A 77 5.02 6.22 -14.15
N TYR A 78 3.95 5.69 -13.56
CA TYR A 78 2.92 4.90 -14.22
C TYR A 78 1.60 5.64 -14.22
N GLU A 79 0.84 5.57 -15.32
CA GLU A 79 -0.54 6.02 -15.38
C GLU A 79 -1.44 4.89 -14.88
N ARG A 80 -2.28 5.17 -13.89
CA ARG A 80 -3.46 4.36 -13.62
C ARG A 80 -4.70 5.14 -14.06
N SER A 81 -5.47 4.57 -14.98
CA SER A 81 -6.65 5.23 -15.53
C SER A 81 -7.92 4.38 -15.43
N ARG A 82 -9.07 5.06 -15.48
CA ARG A 82 -10.40 4.46 -15.67
C ARG A 82 -11.39 5.49 -16.20
N PHE A 83 -12.39 5.05 -16.96
CA PHE A 83 -13.52 5.91 -17.28
C PHE A 83 -14.46 6.08 -16.08
N SER A 84 -14.84 7.32 -15.77
CA SER A 84 -15.84 7.60 -14.75
C SER A 84 -17.16 8.00 -15.40
N LYS A 85 -18.17 7.14 -15.25
CA LYS A 85 -19.54 7.45 -15.69
C LYS A 85 -20.08 8.72 -15.03
N LYS A 86 -19.79 8.92 -13.73
CA LYS A 86 -20.26 10.09 -12.97
C LYS A 86 -19.77 11.42 -13.56
N SER A 87 -18.53 11.46 -14.03
CA SER A 87 -17.96 12.69 -14.61
C SER A 87 -17.87 12.69 -16.13
N GLY A 88 -18.37 11.65 -16.80
CA GLY A 88 -18.32 11.51 -18.26
C GLY A 88 -16.91 11.54 -18.88
N LYS A 89 -15.86 11.29 -18.09
CA LYS A 89 -14.46 11.45 -18.53
C LYS A 89 -13.53 10.43 -17.91
N GLU A 90 -12.36 10.29 -18.52
CA GLU A 90 -11.28 9.47 -17.97
C GLU A 90 -10.66 10.14 -16.73
N ILE A 91 -10.53 9.35 -15.67
CA ILE A 91 -9.76 9.70 -14.47
C ILE A 91 -8.36 9.10 -14.66
N LYS A 92 -7.35 9.95 -14.57
CA LYS A 92 -5.94 9.60 -14.66
C LYS A 92 -5.23 9.93 -13.37
N GLN A 93 -4.38 9.02 -12.91
CA GLN A 93 -3.53 9.20 -11.74
C GLN A 93 -2.13 8.77 -12.12
N LEU A 94 -1.12 9.56 -11.75
CA LEU A 94 0.28 9.18 -11.93
C LEU A 94 0.82 8.63 -10.62
N TRP A 95 1.56 7.53 -10.73
CA TRP A 95 2.08 6.77 -9.60
C TRP A 95 3.57 6.56 -9.75
N THR A 96 4.32 6.65 -8.66
CA THR A 96 5.73 6.30 -8.63
C THR A 96 6.10 5.71 -7.29
N ILE A 97 7.32 5.20 -7.22
CA ILE A 97 7.95 4.70 -6.01
C ILE A 97 8.41 5.90 -5.18
N THR A 98 8.09 5.88 -3.90
CA THR A 98 8.25 7.01 -2.98
C THR A 98 8.77 6.51 -1.65
N ASN A 99 9.07 7.43 -0.73
CA ASN A 99 9.40 7.09 0.66
C ASN A 99 10.58 6.09 0.72
N LYS A 100 11.63 6.36 -0.05
CA LYS A 100 12.84 5.51 -0.15
C LYS A 100 12.52 4.04 -0.48
N GLY A 101 11.55 3.80 -1.36
CA GLY A 101 11.20 2.46 -1.81
C GLY A 101 10.16 1.73 -0.95
N GLN A 102 9.65 2.36 0.11
CA GLN A 102 8.69 1.72 1.02
C GLN A 102 7.24 1.79 0.54
N CYS A 103 6.93 2.65 -0.43
CA CYS A 103 5.58 2.79 -0.94
C CYS A 103 5.52 3.10 -2.44
N LEU A 104 4.44 2.63 -3.07
CA LEU A 104 3.92 3.26 -4.28
C LEU A 104 2.92 4.35 -3.90
N GLY A 105 3.14 5.53 -4.47
CA GLY A 105 2.42 6.75 -4.18
C GLY A 105 1.84 7.40 -5.41
N ARG A 106 0.68 8.05 -5.28
CA ARG A 106 0.22 9.00 -6.30
C ARG A 106 1.08 10.25 -6.24
N VAL A 107 1.48 10.76 -7.40
CA VAL A 107 2.09 12.08 -7.58
C VAL A 107 1.18 13.05 -8.31
N PHE A 108 0.18 12.52 -9.02
CA PHE A 108 -0.85 13.32 -9.70
C PHE A 108 -2.25 12.68 -9.62
N ASP A 109 -3.31 13.49 -9.57
CA ASP A 109 -4.70 13.06 -9.65
C ASP A 109 -5.57 14.05 -10.46
N SER A 110 -6.06 13.61 -11.63
CA SER A 110 -6.76 14.47 -12.57
C SER A 110 -8.11 15.00 -12.07
N ARG A 111 -8.71 14.37 -11.05
CA ARG A 111 -10.03 14.78 -10.52
C ARG A 111 -10.04 16.20 -9.96
N LYS A 112 -8.91 16.64 -9.42
CA LYS A 112 -8.74 18.00 -8.86
C LYS A 112 -7.46 18.68 -9.37
N ASN A 113 -6.85 18.17 -10.44
CA ASN A 113 -5.54 18.60 -10.92
C ASN A 113 -4.50 18.69 -9.78
N ARG A 114 -4.50 17.65 -8.94
CA ARG A 114 -3.82 17.63 -7.66
C ARG A 114 -2.43 17.07 -7.81
N GLN A 115 -1.45 17.80 -7.28
CA GLN A 115 -0.06 17.37 -7.18
C GLN A 115 0.20 16.82 -5.77
N ILE A 116 1.01 15.78 -5.67
CA ILE A 116 1.28 15.08 -4.42
C ILE A 116 2.77 14.74 -4.35
N THR A 117 3.41 15.05 -3.23
CA THR A 117 4.78 14.61 -2.92
C THR A 117 4.74 13.60 -1.78
N ASN A 118 5.64 12.61 -1.80
CA ASN A 118 5.70 11.54 -0.79
C ASN A 118 4.37 10.80 -0.57
N GLY A 119 3.56 10.67 -1.61
CA GLY A 119 2.33 9.88 -1.58
C GLY A 119 2.62 8.44 -1.10
N CYS A 120 1.80 7.85 -0.24
CA CYS A 120 1.92 6.43 0.09
C CYS A 120 0.53 5.79 0.10
N LYS A 121 0.31 4.78 -0.77
CA LYS A 121 -0.98 4.08 -0.87
C LYS A 121 -0.88 2.57 -1.04
N PHE A 122 0.24 2.07 -1.53
CA PHE A 122 0.53 0.64 -1.61
C PHE A 122 1.89 0.39 -0.96
N PRO A 123 2.02 -0.59 -0.04
CA PRO A 123 3.30 -0.91 0.58
C PRO A 123 4.25 -1.54 -0.45
N LEU A 124 5.53 -1.22 -0.36
CA LEU A 124 6.61 -1.84 -1.14
C LEU A 124 7.76 -2.20 -0.20
N GLY A 125 8.58 -3.14 -0.64
CA GLY A 125 9.76 -3.55 0.12
C GLY A 125 9.42 -4.57 1.21
N LYS A 126 10.29 -4.68 2.20
CA LYS A 126 10.13 -5.60 3.32
C LYS A 126 9.08 -5.10 4.31
N TRP A 127 8.15 -5.98 4.64
CA TRP A 127 7.11 -5.76 5.64
C TRP A 127 6.89 -7.02 6.46
N GLU A 128 6.41 -6.82 7.68
CA GLU A 128 5.99 -7.90 8.57
C GLU A 128 4.46 -7.96 8.73
N ALA A 129 3.94 -9.15 9.02
CA ALA A 129 2.54 -9.32 9.35
C ALA A 129 2.17 -8.50 10.61
N GLY A 130 1.10 -7.71 10.54
CA GLY A 130 0.66 -6.84 11.63
C GLY A 130 1.38 -5.49 11.72
N GLU A 131 2.51 -5.32 11.02
CA GLU A 131 3.29 -4.08 11.00
C GLU A 131 2.45 -2.89 10.53
N SER A 132 2.70 -1.73 11.14
CA SER A 132 2.05 -0.47 10.77
C SER A 132 3.08 0.65 10.61
N ARG A 133 3.05 1.35 9.47
CA ARG A 133 3.88 2.54 9.23
C ARG A 133 3.01 3.73 8.83
N THR A 134 3.44 4.94 9.21
CA THR A 134 2.78 6.19 8.87
C THR A 134 3.71 7.10 8.07
N PHE A 135 3.18 7.68 7.00
CA PHE A 135 3.91 8.56 6.08
C PHE A 135 3.16 9.88 5.90
N THR A 136 3.89 10.98 5.82
CA THR A 136 3.33 12.30 5.52
C THR A 136 3.44 12.57 4.02
N SER A 137 2.34 13.01 3.43
CA SER A 137 2.29 13.39 2.02
C SER A 137 1.85 14.85 1.89
N ASP A 138 2.57 15.62 1.10
CA ASP A 138 2.24 17.01 0.77
C ASP A 138 1.32 17.06 -0.44
N TYR A 139 0.30 17.88 -0.36
CA TYR A 139 -0.70 18.06 -1.41
C TYR A 139 -0.73 19.51 -1.87
N TYR A 140 -0.97 19.68 -3.16
CA TYR A 140 -1.37 20.95 -3.73
C TYR A 140 -2.51 20.75 -4.73
N ASP A 141 -3.58 21.53 -4.61
CA ASP A 141 -4.55 21.73 -5.68
C ASP A 141 -5.02 23.19 -5.70
N LYS A 142 -5.44 23.69 -6.87
CA LYS A 142 -5.76 25.11 -7.06
C LYS A 142 -6.84 25.61 -6.08
N SER A 143 -7.77 24.75 -5.69
CA SER A 143 -8.89 25.17 -4.84
C SER A 143 -8.58 25.19 -3.35
N ARG A 144 -7.59 24.42 -2.87
CA ARG A 144 -7.23 24.35 -1.45
C ARG A 144 -5.84 24.90 -1.11
N GLY A 145 -5.03 25.21 -2.11
CA GLY A 145 -3.61 25.52 -1.89
C GLY A 145 -2.85 24.31 -1.36
N ARG A 146 -1.89 24.55 -0.47
CA ARG A 146 -1.03 23.51 0.13
C ARG A 146 -1.67 22.94 1.39
N TYR A 147 -1.62 21.62 1.55
CA TYR A 147 -2.04 20.94 2.78
C TYR A 147 -1.34 19.59 2.91
N GLN A 148 -1.29 19.06 4.12
CA GLN A 148 -0.69 17.76 4.39
C GLN A 148 -1.74 16.71 4.71
N ARG A 149 -1.38 15.46 4.48
CA ARG A 149 -2.15 14.30 4.96
C ARG A 149 -1.23 13.19 5.38
N GLU A 150 -1.56 12.53 6.47
CA GLU A 150 -0.85 11.34 6.91
C GLU A 150 -1.50 10.09 6.31
N LYS A 151 -0.68 9.06 6.07
CA LYS A 151 -1.02 7.82 5.39
C LYS A 151 -0.52 6.69 6.26
N THR A 152 -1.42 5.96 6.89
CA THR A 152 -1.05 4.78 7.68
C THR A 152 -1.37 3.52 6.88
N ILE A 153 -0.38 2.66 6.71
CA ILE A 153 -0.55 1.30 6.18
C ILE A 153 -0.37 0.34 7.34
N ARG A 154 -1.29 -0.62 7.50
CA ARG A 154 -1.15 -1.77 8.40
C ARG A 154 -1.33 -3.06 7.62
N ILE A 155 -0.34 -3.95 7.68
CA ILE A 155 -0.43 -5.28 7.07
C ILE A 155 -1.39 -6.14 7.89
N ILE A 156 -2.39 -6.73 7.23
CA ILE A 156 -3.38 -7.62 7.85
C ILE A 156 -3.00 -9.07 7.56
N GLU A 157 -2.84 -9.40 6.28
CA GLU A 157 -2.42 -10.72 5.83
C GLU A 157 -1.30 -10.51 4.83
N LEU A 158 -0.13 -11.09 5.11
CA LEU A 158 1.05 -10.93 4.27
C LEU A 158 1.23 -12.08 3.29
N GLY A 159 0.68 -13.27 3.56
CA GLY A 159 0.94 -14.48 2.77
C GLY A 159 2.34 -15.07 3.03
N LYS A 160 2.48 -16.39 2.89
CA LYS A 160 3.73 -17.15 3.09
C LYS A 160 4.69 -16.90 1.94
N ASP A 161 4.18 -16.95 0.72
CA ASP A 161 4.99 -16.88 -0.48
C ASP A 161 4.76 -15.58 -1.25
N GLU A 162 5.71 -15.24 -2.12
CA GLU A 162 5.65 -14.03 -2.94
C GLU A 162 4.47 -14.00 -3.93
N THR A 163 3.84 -15.14 -4.17
CA THR A 163 2.63 -15.26 -5.02
C THR A 163 1.33 -15.13 -4.23
N ASP A 164 1.37 -15.22 -2.90
CA ASP A 164 0.18 -15.13 -2.07
C ASP A 164 -0.42 -13.72 -2.11
N CYS A 165 -1.74 -13.65 -1.92
CA CYS A 165 -2.43 -12.37 -1.83
C CYS A 165 -1.98 -11.57 -0.61
N LEU A 166 -1.84 -10.27 -0.80
CA LEU A 166 -1.52 -9.28 0.21
C LEU A 166 -2.81 -8.56 0.61
N LYS A 167 -3.06 -8.45 1.91
CA LYS A 167 -4.15 -7.65 2.47
C LYS A 167 -3.64 -6.64 3.47
N PHE A 168 -4.00 -5.37 3.28
CA PHE A 168 -3.58 -4.29 4.17
C PHE A 168 -4.67 -3.25 4.36
N LYS A 169 -4.70 -2.63 5.54
CA LYS A 169 -5.49 -1.44 5.82
C LYS A 169 -4.70 -0.21 5.42
N TRP A 170 -5.35 0.73 4.76
CA TRP A 170 -4.82 2.05 4.46
C TRP A 170 -5.76 3.11 4.99
N LYS A 171 -5.23 3.98 5.85
CA LYS A 171 -5.95 5.12 6.44
C LYS A 171 -5.30 6.41 5.99
N ALA A 172 -6.12 7.40 5.65
CA ALA A 172 -5.70 8.75 5.37
C ALA A 172 -6.32 9.71 6.39
N THR A 173 -5.51 10.51 7.05
CA THR A 173 -5.96 11.57 7.97
C THR A 173 -5.54 12.95 7.48
N GLN A 174 -6.24 13.98 7.93
CA GLN A 174 -5.90 15.38 7.76
C GLN A 174 -6.37 16.12 9.01
N ASN A 175 -5.45 16.80 9.71
CA ASN A 175 -5.74 17.53 10.96
C ASN A 175 -6.50 16.64 11.98
N GLY A 176 -6.00 15.42 12.22
CA GLY A 176 -6.62 14.42 13.10
C GLY A 176 -7.87 13.72 12.55
N SER A 177 -8.54 14.30 11.54
CA SER A 177 -9.78 13.76 10.98
C SER A 177 -9.53 12.68 9.91
N SER A 178 -10.30 11.59 9.96
CA SER A 178 -10.24 10.54 8.95
C SER A 178 -10.84 11.03 7.62
N ILE A 179 -10.03 10.98 6.56
CA ILE A 179 -10.42 11.36 5.19
C ILE A 179 -10.84 10.14 4.38
N ASP A 180 -10.16 9.01 4.60
CA ASP A 180 -10.41 7.77 3.89
C ASP A 180 -9.84 6.60 4.71
N ASN A 181 -10.48 5.45 4.62
CA ASN A 181 -10.15 4.27 5.41
C ASN A 181 -10.62 3.03 4.64
N ASN A 182 -9.67 2.32 4.03
CA ASN A 182 -9.98 1.15 3.21
C ASN A 182 -9.08 -0.04 3.56
N ILE A 183 -9.62 -1.23 3.38
CA ILE A 183 -8.86 -2.49 3.32
C ILE A 183 -8.70 -2.84 1.85
N TYR A 184 -7.48 -3.10 1.43
CA TYR A 184 -7.14 -3.52 0.08
C TYR A 184 -6.64 -4.95 0.08
N GLU A 185 -6.96 -5.67 -0.99
CA GLU A 185 -6.43 -7.00 -1.27
C GLU A 185 -5.87 -7.03 -2.69
N TYR A 186 -4.61 -7.42 -2.82
CA TYR A 186 -3.89 -7.53 -4.08
C TYR A 186 -3.39 -8.96 -4.23
N CYS A 187 -3.44 -9.52 -5.44
CA CYS A 187 -2.97 -10.87 -5.71
C CYS A 187 -2.03 -10.88 -6.90
N TYR A 188 -1.11 -11.84 -6.88
CA TYR A 188 -0.14 -12.07 -7.95
C TYR A 188 -0.83 -12.22 -9.32
N ARG A 189 -0.27 -11.59 -10.36
CA ARG A 189 -0.80 -11.52 -11.75
C ARG A 189 -2.20 -10.95 -11.91
N ARG A 190 -2.82 -10.46 -10.83
CA ARG A 190 -4.20 -9.94 -10.82
C ARG A 190 -4.28 -8.48 -10.38
N GLY A 191 -3.25 -7.98 -9.70
CA GLY A 191 -3.25 -6.63 -9.15
C GLY A 191 -4.27 -6.51 -8.02
N LEU A 192 -4.96 -5.37 -7.96
CA LEU A 192 -6.04 -5.15 -6.99
C LEU A 192 -7.22 -6.09 -7.28
N VAL A 193 -7.65 -6.86 -6.28
CA VAL A 193 -8.79 -7.80 -6.41
C VAL A 193 -9.97 -7.45 -5.50
N ARG A 194 -9.74 -6.80 -4.35
CA ARG A 194 -10.82 -6.35 -3.46
C ARG A 194 -10.53 -5.02 -2.78
N VAL A 195 -11.59 -4.25 -2.58
CA VAL A 195 -11.60 -3.06 -1.72
C VAL A 195 -12.73 -3.21 -0.71
N ASN A 196 -12.41 -3.21 0.58
CA ASN A 196 -13.35 -3.43 1.68
C ASN A 196 -14.17 -4.72 1.49
N GLY A 197 -13.53 -5.79 1.03
CA GLY A 197 -14.16 -7.07 0.73
C GLY A 197 -14.97 -7.13 -0.57
N LYS A 198 -15.07 -6.03 -1.33
CA LYS A 198 -15.84 -5.98 -2.58
C LYS A 198 -14.94 -6.14 -3.81
N GLU A 199 -15.36 -6.99 -4.75
CA GLU A 199 -14.65 -7.24 -6.02
C GLU A 199 -15.07 -6.29 -7.15
N ARG A 200 -16.22 -5.62 -7.02
CA ARG A 200 -16.73 -4.66 -8.01
C ARG A 200 -16.31 -3.24 -7.66
N PHE A 201 -15.13 -2.83 -8.13
CA PHE A 201 -14.59 -1.46 -7.98
C PHE A 201 -14.17 -0.86 -9.32
#